data_AF-A0AAV9LWW6-F1
#
_entry.id   AF-A0AAV9LWW6-F1
#
_cell.length_a   1.000
_cell.length_b   1.000
_cell.length_c   1.000
_cell.angle_alpha   90.00
_cell.angle_beta   90.00
_cell.angle_gamma   90.00
#
_symmetry.space_group_name_H-M   'P 1'
#
loop_
_entity.id
_entity.type
_entity.pdbx_description
1 polymer ?
#
loop_
_entity_poly.entity_id
_entity_poly.type
_entity_poly.pdbx_seq_one_letter_code
_entity_poly.pdbx_strand_id
1 'polypeptide(L)'
;MAEYEACILGLKMTIEMNVHELLVIGDSDLLIHQVQGEWVVKNPKITPYVHTLKTQNELVDTLSTIASMIKHPDTSYIDPLYIEVKEHHVHCSHVEAEPDGLPWYFDIKKYLKTGTYSENATFN
;
A
#
# COMPACT_ATOMS: atom_id res chain seq x y z
N MET A 1 2.79 8.79 -12.85
CA MET A 1 2.85 9.48 -11.54
C MET A 1 1.60 9.16 -10.76
N ALA A 2 0.40 9.43 -11.31
CA ALA A 2 -0.87 9.03 -10.72
C ALA A 2 -0.93 7.54 -10.29
N GLU A 3 -0.45 6.61 -11.13
CA GLU A 3 -0.39 5.18 -10.77
C GLU A 3 0.49 4.89 -9.54
N TYR A 4 1.63 5.59 -9.41
CA TYR A 4 2.52 5.45 -8.26
C TYR A 4 1.86 6.00 -6.99
N GLU A 5 1.18 7.15 -7.11
CA GLU A 5 0.44 7.76 -6.01
C GLU A 5 -0.72 6.87 -5.57
N ALA A 6 -1.51 6.35 -6.52
CA ALA A 6 -2.60 5.43 -6.25
C ALA A 6 -2.10 4.14 -5.57
N CYS A 7 -0.98 3.58 -6.02
CA CYS A 7 -0.37 2.39 -5.41
C CYS A 7 0.09 2.66 -3.97
N ILE A 8 0.82 3.75 -3.72
CA ILE A 8 1.27 4.12 -2.36
C ILE A 8 0.09 4.41 -1.44
N LEU A 9 -0.93 5.12 -1.92
CA LEU A 9 -2.14 5.41 -1.15
C LEU A 9 -2.92 4.14 -0.83
N GLY A 10 -3.04 3.21 -1.79
CA GLY A 10 -3.66 1.90 -1.58
C GLY A 10 -2.93 1.11 -0.48
N LEU A 11 -1.60 1.05 -0.53
CA LEU A 11 -0.78 0.35 0.48
C LEU A 11 -0.90 0.99 1.87
N LYS A 12 -0.94 2.33 1.96
CA LYS A 12 -1.21 3.01 3.24
C LYS A 12 -2.59 2.64 3.78
N MET A 13 -3.60 2.62 2.92
CA MET A 13 -4.96 2.30 3.31
C MET A 13 -5.09 0.86 3.84
N THR A 14 -4.40 -0.10 3.23
CA THR A 14 -4.44 -1.50 3.68
C THR A 14 -3.82 -1.65 5.07
N ILE A 15 -2.77 -0.87 5.38
CA ILE A 15 -2.18 -0.82 6.73
C ILE A 15 -3.17 -0.20 7.72
N GLU A 16 -3.79 0.94 7.39
CA GLU A 16 -4.80 1.60 8.23
C GLU A 16 -6.00 0.69 8.55
N MET A 17 -6.34 -0.19 7.60
CA MET A 17 -7.43 -1.15 7.73
C MET A 17 -7.04 -2.47 8.39
N ASN A 18 -5.77 -2.62 8.82
CA ASN A 18 -5.23 -3.84 9.41
C ASN A 18 -5.47 -5.07 8.50
N VAL A 19 -5.30 -4.90 7.19
CA VAL A 19 -5.44 -5.99 6.22
C VAL A 19 -4.29 -6.98 6.40
N HIS A 20 -4.60 -8.24 6.61
CA HIS A 20 -3.63 -9.30 6.88
C HIS A 20 -3.02 -9.93 5.63
N GLU A 21 -3.72 -9.88 4.50
CA GLU A 21 -3.29 -10.44 3.22
C GLU A 21 -3.70 -9.50 2.09
N LEU A 22 -2.77 -9.18 1.20
CA LEU A 22 -2.97 -8.25 0.10
C LEU A 22 -2.37 -8.82 -1.19
N LEU A 23 -3.20 -8.92 -2.23
CA LEU A 23 -2.75 -9.17 -3.60
C LEU A 23 -2.83 -7.85 -4.39
N VAL A 24 -1.68 -7.30 -4.75
CA VAL A 24 -1.59 -6.10 -5.60
C VAL A 24 -1.43 -6.54 -7.06
N ILE A 25 -2.42 -6.20 -7.89
CA ILE A 25 -2.37 -6.42 -9.34
C ILE A 25 -2.28 -5.05 -10.00
N GLY A 26 -1.19 -4.80 -10.71
CA GLY A 26 -1.01 -3.60 -11.53
C GLY A 26 -1.19 -3.93 -13.01
N ASP A 27 -1.82 -3.04 -13.75
CA ASP A 27 -1.89 -3.06 -15.22
C ASP A 27 -0.68 -2.34 -15.87
N SER A 28 0.10 -1.62 -15.06
CA SER A 28 1.28 -0.88 -15.49
C SER A 28 2.56 -1.70 -15.36
N ASP A 29 2.96 -2.36 -16.45
CA ASP A 29 4.24 -3.08 -16.57
C ASP A 29 5.44 -2.19 -16.16
N LEU A 30 5.36 -0.90 -16.51
CA LEU A 30 6.40 0.08 -16.16
C LEU A 30 6.57 0.21 -14.65
N LEU A 31 5.47 0.36 -13.91
CA LEU A 31 5.50 0.48 -12.46
C LEU A 31 6.03 -0.79 -11.82
N ILE A 32 5.53 -1.95 -12.25
CA ILE A 32 5.93 -3.26 -11.73
C ILE A 32 7.44 -3.45 -11.88
N HIS A 33 7.97 -3.31 -13.10
CA HIS A 33 9.39 -3.52 -13.37
C HIS A 33 10.30 -2.47 -12.70
N GLN A 34 9.85 -1.22 -12.55
CA GLN A 34 10.63 -0.20 -11.83
C GLN A 34 10.70 -0.47 -10.32
N VAL A 35 9.58 -0.89 -9.72
CA VAL A 35 9.51 -1.26 -8.30
C VAL A 35 10.30 -2.54 -8.02
N GLN A 36 10.27 -3.53 -8.92
CA GLN A 36 11.12 -4.73 -8.84
C GLN A 36 12.62 -4.42 -9.07
N GLY A 37 12.94 -3.24 -9.59
CA GLY A 37 14.32 -2.84 -9.89
C GLY A 37 14.89 -3.42 -11.17
N GLU A 38 14.05 -4.05 -11.98
CA GLU A 38 14.41 -4.57 -13.30
C GLU A 38 14.63 -3.43 -14.29
N TRP A 39 13.85 -2.35 -14.18
CA TRP A 39 13.93 -1.20 -15.08
C TRP A 39 14.42 0.07 -14.36
N VAL A 40 15.28 0.83 -15.05
CA VAL A 40 15.84 2.08 -14.54
C VAL A 40 14.83 3.21 -14.62
N VAL A 41 14.69 3.96 -13.52
CA VAL A 41 13.86 5.17 -13.45
C VAL A 41 14.61 6.34 -14.11
N LYS A 42 14.13 6.77 -15.27
CA LYS A 42 14.74 7.89 -16.02
C LYS A 42 14.31 9.27 -15.51
N ASN A 43 13.10 9.38 -14.97
CA ASN A 43 12.54 10.65 -14.53
C ASN A 43 12.86 10.87 -13.04
N PRO A 44 13.66 11.89 -12.68
CA PRO A 44 14.02 12.14 -11.28
C PRO A 44 12.81 12.47 -10.39
N LYS A 45 11.68 12.91 -10.96
CA LYS A 45 10.43 13.13 -10.21
C LYS A 45 9.77 11.81 -9.78
N ILE A 46 10.04 10.69 -10.46
CA ILE A 46 9.48 9.38 -10.15
C ILE A 46 10.34 8.62 -9.13
N THR A 47 11.64 8.94 -9.05
CA THR A 47 12.60 8.29 -8.14
C THR A 47 12.12 8.20 -6.68
N PRO A 48 11.54 9.25 -6.06
CA PRO A 48 11.07 9.18 -4.68
C PRO A 48 9.93 8.16 -4.48
N TYR A 49 9.04 8.03 -5.47
CA TYR A 49 7.91 7.11 -5.42
C TYR A 49 8.36 5.65 -5.51
N VAL A 50 9.25 5.35 -6.47
CA VAL A 50 9.83 4.00 -6.63
C VAL A 50 10.62 3.60 -5.40
N HIS A 51 11.40 4.54 -4.83
CA HIS A 51 12.10 4.28 -3.58
C HIS A 51 11.14 3.94 -2.43
N THR A 52 10.05 4.68 -2.29
CA THR A 52 9.02 4.43 -1.25
C THR A 52 8.42 3.04 -1.39
N LEU A 53 8.01 2.66 -2.61
CA LEU A 53 7.44 1.33 -2.89
C LEU A 53 8.45 0.20 -2.67
N LYS A 54 9.72 0.40 -3.05
CA LYS A 54 10.79 -0.57 -2.78
C LYS A 54 11.02 -0.79 -1.30
N THR A 55 11.14 0.28 -0.52
CA THR A 55 11.31 0.17 0.93
C THR A 55 10.13 -0.55 1.60
N GLN A 56 8.91 -0.33 1.11
CA GLN A 56 7.74 -1.06 1.61
C GLN A 56 7.80 -2.56 1.28
N ASN A 57 8.19 -2.94 0.06
CA ASN A 57 8.37 -4.35 -0.31
C ASN A 57 9.48 -5.02 0.52
N GLU A 58 10.62 -4.37 0.66
CA GLU A 58 11.74 -4.87 1.48
C GLU A 58 11.34 -5.05 2.95
N LEU A 59 10.52 -4.14 3.49
CA LEU A 59 9.94 -4.31 4.82
C LEU A 59 9.05 -5.55 4.89
N VAL A 60 8.14 -5.74 3.92
CA VAL A 60 7.27 -6.93 3.88
C VAL A 60 8.09 -8.22 3.82
N ASP A 61 9.12 -8.29 2.98
CA ASP A 61 10.02 -9.45 2.88
C ASP A 61 10.78 -9.70 4.19
N THR A 62 11.26 -8.63 4.83
CA THR A 62 11.94 -8.71 6.13
C THR A 62 11.00 -9.20 7.21
N LEU A 63 9.76 -8.70 7.26
CA LEU A 63 8.76 -9.12 8.22
C LEU A 63 8.33 -10.57 8.02
N SER A 64 8.16 -10.99 6.76
CA SER A 64 7.89 -12.40 6.42
C SER A 64 9.03 -13.31 6.88
N THR A 65 10.28 -12.88 6.65
CA THR A 65 11.47 -13.60 7.11
C THR A 65 11.51 -13.71 8.64
N ILE A 66 11.33 -12.60 9.37
CA ILE A 66 11.30 -12.59 10.84
C ILE A 66 10.17 -13.47 11.37
N ALA A 67 8.96 -13.36 10.81
CA ALA A 67 7.81 -14.17 11.19
C ALA A 67 8.09 -15.67 11.02
N SER A 68 8.80 -16.07 9.95
CA SER A 68 9.19 -17.47 9.74
C SER A 68 10.23 -17.99 10.75
N MET A 69 11.03 -17.10 11.33
CA MET A 69 12.03 -17.42 12.34
C MET A 69 11.42 -17.58 13.73
N ILE A 70 10.29 -16.90 14.00
CA ILE A 70 9.55 -17.04 15.25
C ILE A 70 8.76 -18.35 15.20
N LYS A 71 9.37 -19.43 15.70
CA LYS A 71 8.70 -20.73 15.85
C LYS A 71 8.07 -20.83 17.23
N HIS A 72 6.75 -20.74 17.31
CA HIS A 72 6.03 -21.13 18.52
C HIS A 72 5.81 -22.65 18.55
N PRO A 73 5.99 -23.31 19.71
CA PRO A 73 5.73 -24.74 19.85
C PRO A 73 4.24 -25.09 19.67
N ASP A 74 3.36 -24.10 19.85
CA ASP A 74 1.94 -24.24 19.60
C ASP A 74 1.58 -23.60 18.25
N THR A 75 1.27 -24.43 17.25
CA THR A 75 0.98 -23.97 15.87
C THR A 75 -0.31 -23.17 15.75
N SER A 76 -1.09 -23.07 16.83
CA SER A 76 -2.35 -22.35 16.90
C SER A 76 -2.22 -20.90 17.38
N TYR A 77 -1.04 -20.51 17.89
CA TYR A 77 -0.81 -19.22 18.51
C TYR A 77 0.22 -18.40 17.72
N ILE A 78 -0.20 -17.22 17.24
CA ILE A 78 0.66 -16.25 16.55
C ILE A 78 0.98 -15.15 17.56
N ASP A 79 2.25 -14.97 17.91
CA ASP A 79 2.68 -13.81 18.69
C ASP A 79 2.64 -12.55 17.80
N PRO A 80 1.82 -11.54 18.12
CA PRO A 80 1.77 -10.33 17.32
C PRO A 80 3.07 -9.53 17.47
N LEU A 81 3.68 -9.19 16.34
CA LEU A 81 4.83 -8.28 16.28
C LEU A 81 4.34 -6.84 16.14
N TYR A 82 4.49 -6.04 17.20
CA TYR A 82 4.16 -4.62 17.15
C TYR A 82 5.28 -3.82 16.49
N ILE A 83 4.96 -3.14 15.40
CA ILE A 83 5.90 -2.30 14.64
C ILE A 83 5.40 -0.86 14.70
N GLU A 84 6.21 0.04 15.25
CA GLU A 84 5.90 1.47 15.26
C GLU A 84 6.32 2.09 13.94
N VAL A 85 5.34 2.47 13.10
CA VAL A 85 5.59 3.20 11.87
C VAL A 85 5.77 4.68 12.21
N LYS A 86 7.00 5.18 12.14
CA LYS A 86 7.27 6.62 12.26
C LYS A 86 7.01 7.28 10.91
N GLU A 87 5.92 8.04 10.80
CA GLU A 87 5.65 8.87 9.63
C GLU A 87 6.76 9.92 9.48
N HIS A 88 7.71 9.66 8.58
CA HIS A 88 8.46 10.74 7.97
C HIS A 88 7.67 11.15 6.73
N HIS A 89 7.15 12.38 6.75
CA HIS A 89 6.61 13.03 5.57
C HIS A 89 7.72 13.19 4.53
N VAL A 90 7.99 12.14 3.75
CA VAL A 90 8.40 12.36 2.37
C VAL A 90 7.24 13.13 1.76
N HIS A 91 7.52 14.30 1.21
CA HIS A 91 6.54 15.26 0.69
C HIS A 91 5.67 14.64 -0.42
N CYS A 92 4.75 13.74 -0.05
CA CYS A 92 3.49 13.59 -0.73
C CYS A 92 2.78 14.88 -0.38
N SER A 93 2.62 15.76 -1.36
CA SER A 93 1.88 17.00 -1.20
C SER A 93 0.64 16.73 -0.35
N HIS A 94 0.48 17.58 0.66
CA HIS A 94 -0.66 17.65 1.55
C HIS A 94 -1.92 17.29 0.78
N VAL A 95 -2.43 16.06 0.95
CA VAL A 95 -3.75 15.70 0.47
C VAL A 95 -4.68 16.29 1.51
N GLU A 96 -4.98 17.58 1.33
CA GLU A 96 -6.04 18.26 2.07
C GLU A 96 -7.30 17.43 1.92
N ALA A 97 -7.78 16.92 3.05
CA ALA A 97 -9.08 16.28 3.14
C ALA A 97 -10.15 17.38 3.06
N GLU A 98 -10.60 17.69 1.84
CA GLU A 98 -11.74 18.57 1.50
C GLU A 98 -12.34 18.07 0.14
N PRO A 99 -13.58 18.41 -0.24
CA PRO A 99 -14.64 17.43 -0.52
C PRO A 99 -14.60 16.72 -1.89
N ASP A 100 -13.60 16.97 -2.74
CA ASP A 100 -13.59 16.50 -4.14
C ASP A 100 -12.23 15.93 -4.61
N GLY A 101 -11.30 15.63 -3.70
CA GLY A 101 -9.90 15.32 -4.05
C GLY A 101 -9.59 13.88 -4.47
N LEU A 102 -10.24 12.86 -3.89
CA LEU A 102 -10.06 11.44 -4.23
C LEU A 102 -11.32 10.63 -3.84
N PRO A 103 -12.44 10.76 -4.59
CA PRO A 103 -13.68 10.04 -4.28
C PRO A 103 -13.44 8.53 -4.16
N TRP A 104 -12.61 7.99 -5.05
CA TRP A 104 -12.25 6.57 -5.08
C TRP A 104 -11.61 6.07 -3.78
N TYR A 105 -10.77 6.89 -3.11
CA TYR A 105 -10.12 6.47 -1.86
C TYR A 105 -11.17 6.25 -0.77
N PHE A 106 -12.07 7.22 -0.60
CA PHE A 106 -13.14 7.13 0.39
C PHE A 106 -14.18 6.07 0.03
N ASP A 107 -14.49 5.91 -1.25
CA ASP A 107 -15.44 4.90 -1.73
C ASP A 107 -14.90 3.48 -1.52
N ILE A 108 -13.64 3.21 -1.87
CA ILE A 108 -13.01 1.90 -1.59
C ILE A 108 -12.91 1.68 -0.08
N LYS A 109 -12.52 2.70 0.69
CA LYS A 109 -12.41 2.58 2.16
C LYS A 109 -13.76 2.29 2.79
N LYS A 110 -14.83 2.92 2.31
CA LYS A 110 -16.19 2.65 2.72
C LYS A 110 -16.59 1.22 2.34
N TYR A 111 -16.40 0.84 1.07
CA TYR A 111 -16.72 -0.50 0.58
C TYR A 111 -16.02 -1.60 1.38
N LEU A 112 -14.72 -1.48 1.62
CA LEU A 112 -13.98 -2.47 2.41
C LEU A 112 -14.44 -2.53 3.88
N LYS A 113 -15.00 -1.44 4.43
CA LYS A 113 -15.55 -1.41 5.80
C LYS A 113 -16.98 -1.95 5.89
N THR A 114 -17.82 -1.64 4.91
CA THR A 114 -19.27 -1.89 4.99
C THR A 114 -19.76 -3.00 4.08
N GLY A 115 -18.94 -3.44 3.12
CA GLY A 115 -19.32 -4.36 2.05
C GLY A 115 -20.31 -3.75 1.04
N THR A 116 -20.58 -2.45 1.11
CA THR A 116 -21.60 -1.77 0.29
C THR A 116 -20.99 -0.72 -0.62
N TYR A 117 -21.42 -0.73 -1.88
CA TYR A 117 -21.06 0.30 -2.85
C TYR A 117 -21.77 1.62 -2.53
N SER A 118 -21.19 2.73 -2.99
CA SER A 118 -21.85 4.04 -2.94
C SER A 118 -23.16 4.00 -3.75
N GLU A 119 -24.20 4.72 -3.32
CA GLU A 119 -25.53 4.72 -3.96
C GLU A 119 -25.48 5.21 -5.42
N ASN A 120 -24.44 5.94 -5.78
CA ASN A 120 -24.20 6.45 -7.14
C ASN A 120 -23.39 5.49 -8.04
N ALA A 121 -23.02 4.29 -7.56
CA ALA A 121 -22.29 3.33 -8.35
C ALA A 121 -23.20 2.69 -9.41
N THR A 122 -23.07 3.11 -10.66
CA THR A 122 -23.76 2.48 -11.79
C THR A 122 -23.08 1.15 -12.15
N PHE A 123 -23.85 0.06 -12.19
CA PHE A 123 -23.41 -1.19 -12.79
C PHE A 123 -23.12 -0.96 -14.28
N ASN A 124 -21.91 -1.32 -14.71
CA ASN A 124 -21.48 -1.25 -16.11
C ASN A 124 -21.47 -2.66 -16.72
#